data_AF-R6P4D1-F1
#
_entry.id   AF-R6P4D1-F1
#
_cell.length_a   1.000
_cell.length_b   1.000
_cell.length_c   1.000
_cell.angle_alpha   90.00
_cell.angle_beta   90.00
_cell.angle_gamma   90.00
#
_symmetry.space_group_name_H-M   'P 1'
#
loop_
_entity.id
_entity.type
_entity.pdbx_description
1 polymer ?
#
loop_
_entity_poly.entity_id
_entity_poly.type
_entity_poly.pdbx_seq_one_letter_code
_entity_poly.pdbx_strand_id
1 'polypeptide(L)'
;MIDKKMAAASAFVIAVGVATGAGMYFIHNGSNATTTEQTEVTTQAQVGNASANKDGTVDYKIGLSDFEPSDEQINSMITVAEGAQKYYDDKAVSDGFLSQFGFLYSLSKENTVSLSDIIADGYAKADDDITKNTDVLLIRPSDYNSVIGAEGGEKDLSVFTALNTKNGYFLAGVGVEPKMLTAQQYQQLVGMYSFEHGEIKNPKKGEDEYNAIIKASGISGNIDVKHIACDNKYAVLVIGSLDDPTDIKEFAFLNDNGKWGIIANDLATVANAKQYMNERYPDMELGLLPIYNIKDYGTIVTGFDDYVSSLVSLGMIKDGDMKQGAYECGAGNFVYIEPKATGKRLIGHVNSQNKLEFFEASSLEEAISIMLQKEKNPPVFILKFDN
;
A
#
# COMPACT_ATOMS: atom_id res chain seq x y z
N MET A 1 38.03 15.47 5.57
CA MET A 1 38.03 14.69 4.32
C MET A 1 36.68 14.00 4.25
N ILE A 2 35.70 14.71 3.69
CA ILE A 2 34.39 14.23 3.27
C ILE A 2 34.24 14.81 1.85
N ASP A 3 33.73 13.99 0.94
CA ASP A 3 34.08 14.00 -0.48
C ASP A 3 33.59 15.22 -1.27
N LYS A 4 34.50 15.81 -2.04
CA LYS A 4 34.28 16.92 -2.96
C LYS A 4 33.78 16.39 -4.31
N LYS A 5 32.46 16.30 -4.51
CA LYS A 5 31.88 16.12 -5.86
C LYS A 5 30.52 16.82 -6.04
N MET A 6 30.43 18.11 -5.71
CA MET A 6 29.39 18.99 -6.25
C MET A 6 29.99 20.35 -6.58
N ALA A 7 30.88 20.40 -7.57
CA ALA A 7 31.31 21.66 -8.17
C ALA A 7 31.98 21.40 -9.53
N ALA A 8 31.23 21.54 -10.62
CA ALA A 8 31.78 21.95 -11.92
C ALA A 8 30.67 22.28 -12.93
N ALA A 9 30.42 23.59 -13.10
CA ALA A 9 30.33 24.30 -14.37
C ALA A 9 29.37 23.82 -15.51
N SER A 10 28.44 24.74 -15.82
CA SER A 10 28.20 25.33 -17.16
C SER A 10 27.00 24.87 -18.01
N ALA A 11 26.36 25.94 -18.51
CA ALA A 11 25.57 26.11 -19.73
C ALA A 11 24.09 25.73 -19.72
N PHE A 12 23.27 26.78 -19.61
CA PHE A 12 21.87 26.88 -20.01
C PHE A 12 21.64 26.41 -21.46
N VAL A 13 20.65 25.54 -21.68
CA VAL A 13 19.86 25.49 -22.91
C VAL A 13 18.41 25.20 -22.53
N ILE A 14 17.51 26.12 -22.92
CA ILE A 14 16.06 26.01 -22.82
C ILE A 14 15.57 25.11 -23.95
N ALA A 15 14.73 24.12 -23.65
CA ALA A 15 13.89 23.44 -24.63
C ALA A 15 12.45 23.38 -24.12
N VAL A 16 11.60 24.22 -24.70
CA VAL A 16 10.14 24.17 -24.59
C VAL A 16 9.68 23.00 -25.46
N GLY A 17 9.07 21.98 -24.84
CA GLY A 17 8.58 20.79 -25.53
C GLY A 17 7.25 20.35 -24.95
N VAL A 18 6.17 20.74 -25.63
CA VAL A 18 4.81 20.25 -25.41
C VAL A 18 4.76 18.77 -25.80
N ALA A 19 4.34 17.89 -24.90
CA ALA A 19 3.98 16.51 -25.22
C ALA A 19 2.79 16.04 -24.37
N THR A 20 1.72 15.73 -25.11
CA THR A 20 0.47 15.11 -24.71
C THR A 20 0.64 13.65 -24.30
N GLY A 21 -0.09 13.19 -23.28
CA GLY A 21 -0.56 11.79 -23.20
C GLY A 21 -0.55 11.09 -21.84
N ALA A 22 -1.76 10.97 -21.28
CA ALA A 22 -2.34 9.83 -20.54
C ALA A 22 -1.84 9.43 -19.14
N GLY A 23 -2.78 9.44 -18.18
CA GLY A 23 -2.72 8.73 -16.90
C GLY A 23 -3.25 9.54 -15.72
N MET A 24 -4.59 9.66 -15.59
CA MET A 24 -5.27 10.43 -14.53
C MET A 24 -4.92 9.92 -13.12
N TYR A 25 -4.43 10.82 -12.28
CA TYR A 25 -4.35 10.70 -10.82
C TYR A 25 -5.46 11.54 -10.20
N PHE A 26 -6.30 10.95 -9.35
CA PHE A 26 -7.31 11.69 -8.60
C PHE A 26 -6.69 12.31 -7.35
N ILE A 27 -6.42 13.61 -7.39
CA ILE A 27 -6.35 14.47 -6.20
C ILE A 27 -7.24 15.69 -6.47
N HIS A 28 -8.14 15.96 -5.51
CA HIS A 28 -9.01 17.13 -5.36
C HIS A 28 -10.13 17.32 -6.39
N ASN A 29 -11.38 17.05 -5.96
CA ASN A 29 -12.54 17.77 -6.49
C ASN A 29 -13.14 18.66 -5.38
N GLY A 30 -12.89 19.96 -5.52
CA GLY A 30 -13.78 20.99 -5.01
C GLY A 30 -15.14 20.87 -5.70
N SER A 31 -16.19 21.11 -4.93
CA SER A 31 -17.58 21.10 -5.36
C SER A 31 -17.83 21.90 -6.64
N ASN A 32 -18.46 21.27 -7.63
CA ASN A 32 -19.54 21.89 -8.41
C ASN A 32 -20.41 20.80 -9.04
N ALA A 33 -21.69 20.82 -8.68
CA ALA A 33 -22.71 19.94 -9.21
C ALA A 33 -22.95 20.25 -10.70
N THR A 34 -22.75 19.27 -11.56
CA THR A 34 -23.50 19.12 -12.81
C THR A 34 -23.48 17.66 -13.22
N THR A 35 -24.66 17.05 -13.19
CA THR A 35 -25.00 15.72 -13.72
C THR A 35 -24.63 15.59 -15.20
N THR A 36 -23.64 14.75 -15.50
CA THR A 36 -23.60 13.99 -16.77
C THR A 36 -22.75 12.73 -16.58
N GLU A 37 -23.36 11.59 -16.93
CA GLU A 37 -22.87 10.20 -17.01
C GLU A 37 -21.37 9.95 -16.80
N GLN A 38 -21.03 9.31 -15.67
CA GLN A 38 -19.73 8.68 -15.44
C GLN A 38 -19.68 7.34 -16.18
N THR A 39 -18.78 7.24 -17.15
CA THR A 39 -18.34 5.96 -17.72
C THR A 39 -17.59 5.20 -16.62
N GLU A 40 -18.19 4.12 -16.13
CA GLU A 40 -17.61 3.17 -15.18
C GLU A 40 -16.26 2.66 -15.69
N VAL A 41 -15.19 2.92 -14.93
CA VAL A 41 -13.96 2.13 -15.04
C VAL A 41 -14.14 0.95 -14.08
N THR A 42 -14.77 -0.10 -14.58
CA THR A 42 -14.81 -1.42 -13.92
C THR A 42 -13.42 -2.02 -13.92
N THR A 43 -12.70 -1.94 -12.82
CA THR A 43 -11.65 -2.92 -12.47
C THR A 43 -12.35 -4.21 -12.04
N GLN A 44 -12.82 -5.00 -13.01
CA GLN A 44 -13.13 -6.41 -12.77
C GLN A 44 -11.80 -7.17 -12.67
N ALA A 45 -11.28 -7.29 -11.45
CA ALA A 45 -10.35 -8.37 -11.15
C ALA A 45 -11.17 -9.66 -11.05
N GLN A 46 -11.15 -10.50 -12.10
CA GLN A 46 -11.55 -11.90 -11.96
C GLN A 46 -10.46 -12.61 -11.16
N VAL A 47 -10.56 -12.52 -9.84
CA VAL A 47 -10.03 -13.53 -8.93
C VAL A 47 -11.17 -14.53 -8.72
N GLY A 48 -10.89 -15.83 -8.75
CA GLY A 48 -11.88 -16.92 -8.87
C GLY A 48 -13.27 -16.68 -8.22
N ASN A 49 -14.33 -17.06 -8.93
CA ASN A 49 -15.75 -17.05 -8.52
C ASN A 49 -16.32 -15.79 -7.83
N ALA A 50 -15.60 -14.67 -7.75
CA ALA A 50 -16.10 -13.43 -7.17
C ALA A 50 -16.88 -12.60 -8.22
N SER A 51 -18.05 -12.07 -7.85
CA SER A 51 -18.79 -11.09 -8.64
C SER A 51 -19.27 -9.95 -7.76
N ALA A 52 -18.93 -8.72 -8.11
CA ALA A 52 -19.39 -7.52 -7.39
C ALA A 52 -20.88 -7.26 -7.63
N ASN A 53 -21.63 -7.04 -6.55
CA ASN A 53 -23.02 -6.60 -6.57
C ASN A 53 -23.12 -5.08 -6.75
N LYS A 54 -24.30 -4.62 -7.19
CA LYS A 54 -24.60 -3.19 -7.43
C LYS A 54 -24.59 -2.32 -6.17
N ASP A 55 -24.54 -2.90 -5.00
CA ASP A 55 -24.48 -2.20 -3.71
C ASP A 55 -23.04 -2.11 -3.15
N GLY A 56 -22.04 -2.54 -3.91
CA GLY A 56 -20.64 -2.50 -3.50
C GLY A 56 -20.19 -3.67 -2.63
N THR A 57 -21.05 -4.67 -2.40
CA THR A 57 -20.64 -5.94 -1.80
C THR A 57 -20.05 -6.88 -2.85
N VAL A 58 -18.89 -7.49 -2.59
CA VAL A 58 -18.40 -8.60 -3.41
C VAL A 58 -19.05 -9.89 -2.92
N ASP A 59 -19.98 -10.43 -3.72
CA ASP A 59 -20.45 -11.80 -3.54
C ASP A 59 -19.34 -12.75 -4.03
N TYR A 60 -18.63 -13.35 -3.09
CA TYR A 60 -17.89 -14.58 -3.34
C TYR A 60 -18.91 -15.68 -3.61
N LYS A 61 -19.08 -16.09 -4.88
CA LYS A 61 -19.89 -17.28 -5.17
C LYS A 61 -19.10 -18.52 -4.76
N ILE A 62 -19.17 -18.83 -3.48
CA ILE A 62 -18.68 -20.10 -2.93
C ILE A 62 -19.63 -21.18 -3.42
N GLY A 63 -19.24 -21.78 -4.54
CA GLY A 63 -19.93 -22.89 -5.17
C GLY A 63 -19.09 -24.16 -5.01
N LEU A 64 -19.78 -25.27 -4.71
CA LEU A 64 -19.15 -26.58 -4.71
C LEU A 64 -18.92 -27.03 -6.15
N SER A 65 -17.79 -27.68 -6.39
CA SER A 65 -17.52 -28.36 -7.65
C SER A 65 -18.28 -29.69 -7.71
N ASP A 66 -18.46 -30.26 -8.90
CA ASP A 66 -18.96 -31.65 -9.04
C ASP A 66 -17.86 -32.70 -8.78
N PHE A 67 -16.69 -32.29 -8.27
CA PHE A 67 -15.54 -33.17 -8.09
C PHE A 67 -15.72 -34.10 -6.88
N GLU A 68 -15.44 -35.38 -7.11
CA GLU A 68 -15.45 -36.44 -6.10
C GLU A 68 -14.06 -37.05 -5.97
N PRO A 69 -13.21 -36.55 -5.06
CA PRO A 69 -11.87 -37.10 -4.88
C PRO A 69 -11.94 -38.51 -4.26
N SER A 70 -11.03 -39.38 -4.70
CA SER A 70 -10.72 -40.63 -4.01
C SER A 70 -10.06 -40.38 -2.65
N ASP A 71 -10.08 -41.38 -1.77
CA ASP A 71 -9.37 -41.32 -0.49
C ASP A 71 -7.87 -41.07 -0.67
N GLU A 72 -7.27 -41.62 -1.73
CA GLU A 72 -5.86 -41.39 -2.07
C GLU A 72 -5.59 -39.92 -2.42
N GLN A 73 -6.48 -39.31 -3.21
CA GLN A 73 -6.40 -37.89 -3.55
C GLN A 73 -6.58 -36.99 -2.32
N ILE A 74 -7.54 -37.29 -1.44
CA ILE A 74 -7.70 -36.56 -0.17
C ILE A 74 -6.45 -36.68 0.70
N ASN A 75 -5.90 -37.88 0.85
CA ASN A 75 -4.69 -38.11 1.63
C ASN A 75 -3.46 -37.40 1.02
N SER A 76 -3.43 -37.22 -0.31
CA SER A 76 -2.34 -36.52 -0.98
C SER A 76 -2.29 -35.01 -0.66
N MET A 77 -3.43 -34.42 -0.26
CA MET A 77 -3.53 -32.98 0.01
C MET A 77 -2.62 -32.51 1.15
N ILE A 78 -2.28 -33.39 2.10
CA ILE A 78 -1.31 -33.07 3.16
C ILE A 78 0.06 -32.77 2.54
N THR A 79 0.55 -33.64 1.66
CA THR A 79 1.82 -33.46 0.95
C THR A 79 1.78 -32.24 0.02
N VAL A 80 0.63 -31.96 -0.60
CA VAL A 80 0.45 -30.76 -1.43
C VAL A 80 0.55 -29.49 -0.58
N ALA A 81 -0.09 -29.47 0.60
CA ALA A 81 0.00 -28.35 1.54
C ALA A 81 1.43 -28.13 2.07
N GLU A 82 2.17 -29.21 2.37
CA GLU A 82 3.59 -29.12 2.74
C GLU A 82 4.45 -28.51 1.62
N GLY A 83 4.20 -28.91 0.37
CA GLY A 83 4.85 -28.32 -0.80
C GLY A 83 4.52 -26.84 -0.98
N ALA A 84 3.25 -26.47 -0.78
CA ALA A 84 2.80 -25.09 -0.88
C ALA A 84 3.38 -24.20 0.23
N GLN A 85 3.47 -24.70 1.47
CA GLN A 85 4.17 -24.00 2.56
C GLN A 85 5.64 -23.81 2.22
N LYS A 86 6.30 -24.84 1.67
CA LYS A 86 7.71 -24.72 1.26
C LYS A 86 7.90 -23.69 0.14
N TYR A 87 6.97 -23.60 -0.81
CA TYR A 87 7.00 -22.55 -1.84
C TYR A 87 6.94 -21.16 -1.20
N TYR A 88 6.03 -20.96 -0.24
CA TYR A 88 5.94 -19.70 0.50
C TYR A 88 7.24 -19.37 1.22
N ASP A 89 7.79 -20.31 1.99
CA ASP A 89 9.02 -20.10 2.77
C ASP A 89 10.22 -19.71 1.87
N ASP A 90 10.37 -20.38 0.73
CA ASP A 90 11.49 -20.14 -0.19
C ASP A 90 11.34 -18.83 -0.99
N LYS A 91 10.10 -18.37 -1.24
CA LYS A 91 9.80 -17.27 -2.17
C LYS A 91 9.27 -16.00 -1.50
N ALA A 92 8.94 -16.01 -0.20
CA ALA A 92 8.28 -14.90 0.49
C ALA A 92 8.98 -13.55 0.30
N VAL A 93 10.32 -13.55 0.33
CA VAL A 93 11.13 -12.33 0.14
C VAL A 93 11.10 -11.84 -1.31
N SER A 94 11.20 -12.73 -2.30
CA SER A 94 11.25 -12.32 -3.71
C SER A 94 9.88 -11.97 -4.28
N ASP A 95 8.86 -12.70 -3.88
CA ASP A 95 7.52 -12.62 -4.46
C ASP A 95 6.61 -11.66 -3.70
N GLY A 96 6.97 -11.33 -2.47
CA GLY A 96 6.26 -10.39 -1.62
C GLY A 96 4.83 -10.86 -1.34
N PHE A 97 4.66 -11.96 -0.61
CA PHE A 97 3.33 -12.54 -0.41
C PHE A 97 2.45 -11.74 0.55
N LEU A 98 1.14 -11.77 0.29
CA LEU A 98 0.06 -11.19 1.06
C LEU A 98 -1.11 -12.17 1.15
N SER A 99 -1.93 -12.04 2.18
CA SER A 99 -3.26 -12.61 2.26
C SER A 99 -4.26 -11.59 1.69
N GLN A 100 -4.94 -11.95 0.61
CA GLN A 100 -5.99 -11.11 0.02
C GLN A 100 -7.28 -11.91 -0.03
N PHE A 101 -8.26 -11.55 0.80
CA PHE A 101 -9.46 -12.37 1.04
C PHE A 101 -9.14 -13.82 1.45
N GLY A 102 -8.01 -14.01 2.16
CA GLY A 102 -7.54 -15.31 2.59
C GLY A 102 -6.73 -16.06 1.54
N PHE A 103 -6.69 -15.61 0.29
CA PHE A 103 -5.88 -16.23 -0.77
C PHE A 103 -4.42 -15.79 -0.71
N LEU A 104 -3.51 -16.68 -1.08
CA LEU A 104 -2.10 -16.36 -1.22
C LEU A 104 -1.91 -15.48 -2.47
N TYR A 105 -1.54 -14.22 -2.29
CA TYR A 105 -1.31 -13.24 -3.36
C TYR A 105 0.16 -12.87 -3.46
N SER A 106 0.69 -12.77 -4.69
CA SER A 106 2.06 -12.32 -4.95
C SER A 106 2.08 -10.87 -5.42
N LEU A 107 2.79 -10.00 -4.68
CA LEU A 107 3.02 -8.62 -5.10
C LEU A 107 3.86 -8.53 -6.37
N SER A 108 4.87 -9.39 -6.55
CA SER A 108 5.74 -9.34 -7.72
C SER A 108 5.05 -9.74 -9.02
N LYS A 109 4.08 -10.67 -8.94
CA LYS A 109 3.28 -11.16 -10.06
C LYS A 109 1.95 -10.41 -10.22
N GLU A 110 1.58 -9.60 -9.23
CA GLU A 110 0.30 -8.90 -9.12
C GLU A 110 -0.92 -9.83 -9.27
N ASN A 111 -0.83 -11.07 -8.77
CA ASN A 111 -1.89 -12.08 -8.91
C ASN A 111 -1.92 -13.08 -7.74
N THR A 112 -3.06 -13.76 -7.57
CA THR A 112 -3.18 -14.91 -6.66
C THR A 112 -2.34 -16.08 -7.15
N VAL A 113 -1.63 -16.73 -6.23
CA VAL A 113 -0.84 -17.93 -6.48
C VAL A 113 -1.79 -19.12 -6.59
N SER A 114 -1.73 -19.81 -7.72
CA SER A 114 -2.48 -21.04 -7.97
C SER A 114 -1.66 -22.28 -7.61
N LEU A 115 -2.33 -23.43 -7.43
CA LEU A 115 -1.60 -24.70 -7.26
C LEU A 115 -0.77 -25.04 -8.51
N SER A 116 -1.21 -24.66 -9.71
CA SER A 116 -0.42 -24.83 -10.93
C SER A 116 0.91 -24.07 -10.90
N ASP A 117 0.97 -22.88 -10.29
CA ASP A 117 2.22 -22.13 -10.15
C ASP A 117 3.22 -22.87 -9.25
N ILE A 118 2.73 -23.43 -8.15
CA ILE A 118 3.53 -24.18 -7.16
C ILE A 118 4.06 -25.49 -7.78
N ILE A 119 3.25 -26.17 -8.60
CA ILE A 119 3.66 -27.37 -9.35
C ILE A 119 4.70 -27.02 -10.42
N ALA A 120 4.49 -25.93 -11.16
CA ALA A 120 5.40 -25.48 -12.21
C ALA A 120 6.80 -25.16 -11.65
N ASP A 121 6.86 -24.60 -10.44
CA ASP A 121 8.11 -24.32 -9.72
C ASP A 121 8.69 -25.57 -9.02
N GLY A 122 8.02 -26.72 -9.11
CA GLY A 122 8.53 -28.03 -8.65
C GLY A 122 8.33 -28.31 -7.16
N TYR A 123 7.49 -27.55 -6.47
CA TYR A 123 7.26 -27.68 -5.03
C TYR A 123 6.18 -28.70 -4.67
N ALA A 124 5.26 -28.99 -5.60
CA ALA A 124 4.17 -29.94 -5.40
C ALA A 124 3.98 -30.84 -6.62
N LYS A 125 3.23 -31.93 -6.43
CA LYS A 125 2.74 -32.80 -7.50
C LYS A 125 1.29 -33.15 -7.20
N ALA A 126 0.43 -32.94 -8.16
CA ALA A 126 -0.98 -33.32 -8.11
C ALA A 126 -1.46 -33.65 -9.52
N ASP A 127 -2.58 -34.36 -9.62
CA ASP A 127 -3.27 -34.55 -10.90
C ASP A 127 -4.02 -33.27 -11.32
N ASP A 128 -4.48 -33.24 -12.57
CA ASP A 128 -5.16 -32.07 -13.15
C ASP A 128 -6.47 -31.73 -12.41
N ASP A 129 -7.18 -32.74 -11.90
CA ASP A 129 -8.44 -32.55 -11.20
C ASP A 129 -8.24 -31.93 -9.83
N ILE A 130 -7.21 -32.32 -9.09
CA ILE A 130 -6.80 -31.65 -7.85
C ILE A 130 -6.30 -30.24 -8.15
N THR A 131 -5.46 -30.08 -9.18
CA THR A 131 -4.88 -28.79 -9.54
C THR A 131 -5.93 -27.73 -9.85
N LYS A 132 -6.97 -28.07 -10.62
CA LYS A 132 -8.01 -27.12 -11.02
C LYS A 132 -9.06 -26.84 -9.95
N ASN A 133 -9.18 -27.70 -8.93
CA ASN A 133 -10.17 -27.58 -7.87
C ASN A 133 -9.57 -27.12 -6.53
N THR A 134 -8.28 -26.78 -6.49
CA THR A 134 -7.61 -26.39 -5.24
C THR A 134 -7.26 -24.91 -5.24
N ASP A 135 -7.77 -24.21 -4.22
CA ASP A 135 -7.31 -22.86 -3.89
C ASP A 135 -6.10 -22.92 -2.95
N VAL A 136 -5.20 -21.95 -3.08
CA VAL A 136 -4.07 -21.75 -2.16
C VAL A 136 -4.35 -20.54 -1.29
N LEU A 137 -4.39 -20.77 0.02
CA LEU A 137 -4.75 -19.79 1.02
C LEU A 137 -3.54 -19.37 1.83
N LEU A 138 -3.56 -18.13 2.34
CA LEU A 138 -2.66 -17.63 3.36
C LEU A 138 -3.50 -17.11 4.53
N ILE A 139 -3.66 -17.94 5.57
CA ILE A 139 -4.56 -17.71 6.69
C ILE A 139 -3.91 -18.11 8.01
N ARG A 140 -4.45 -17.66 9.13
CA ARG A 140 -4.00 -18.03 10.47
C ARG A 140 -4.55 -19.39 10.87
N PRO A 141 -3.71 -20.31 11.37
CA PRO A 141 -4.17 -21.56 11.96
C PRO A 141 -5.21 -21.37 13.07
N SER A 142 -5.10 -20.30 13.87
CA SER A 142 -6.07 -19.96 14.91
C SER A 142 -7.47 -19.62 14.36
N ASP A 143 -7.56 -18.95 13.21
CA ASP A 143 -8.85 -18.62 12.57
C ASP A 143 -9.51 -19.87 11.99
N TYR A 144 -8.70 -20.74 11.35
CA TYR A 144 -9.16 -22.06 10.89
C TYR A 144 -9.70 -22.90 12.05
N ASN A 145 -8.94 -23.01 13.15
CA ASN A 145 -9.34 -23.76 14.34
C ASN A 145 -10.66 -23.25 14.93
N SER A 146 -10.84 -21.92 15.01
CA SER A 146 -12.07 -21.28 15.46
C SER A 146 -13.29 -21.73 14.64
N VAL A 147 -13.17 -21.77 13.31
CA VAL A 147 -14.26 -22.17 12.39
C VAL A 147 -14.62 -23.66 12.55
N ILE A 148 -13.65 -24.52 12.88
CA ILE A 148 -13.88 -25.96 13.06
C ILE A 148 -14.23 -26.36 14.49
N GLY A 149 -14.28 -25.40 15.43
CA GLY A 149 -14.56 -25.62 16.85
C GLY A 149 -13.39 -26.24 17.62
N ALA A 150 -12.15 -26.06 17.15
CA ALA A 150 -10.94 -26.46 17.84
C ALA A 150 -10.35 -25.28 18.65
N GLU A 151 -9.68 -25.58 19.77
CA GLU A 151 -9.04 -24.57 20.61
C GLU A 151 -7.59 -24.31 20.18
N GLY A 152 -7.15 -23.05 20.28
CA GLY A 152 -5.76 -22.66 20.03
C GLY A 152 -5.40 -22.53 18.55
N GLY A 153 -4.09 -22.54 18.25
CA GLY A 153 -3.53 -22.33 16.92
C GLY A 153 -2.58 -21.13 16.86
N GLU A 154 -1.68 -21.16 15.89
CA GLU A 154 -0.75 -20.06 15.64
C GLU A 154 -1.49 -18.82 15.13
N LYS A 155 -0.94 -17.65 15.46
CA LYS A 155 -1.49 -16.34 15.07
C LYS A 155 -0.82 -15.76 13.84
N ASP A 156 0.32 -16.32 13.46
CA ASP A 156 1.02 -15.95 12.24
C ASP A 156 0.32 -16.61 11.04
N LEU A 157 0.45 -16.00 9.88
CA LEU A 157 -0.13 -16.52 8.64
C LEU A 157 0.62 -17.79 8.22
N SER A 158 -0.11 -18.77 7.69
CA SER A 158 0.43 -20.01 7.13
C SER A 158 -0.32 -20.40 5.87
N VAL A 159 0.33 -21.21 5.04
CA VAL A 159 -0.26 -21.66 3.78
C VAL A 159 -1.19 -22.84 4.03
N PHE A 160 -2.37 -22.76 3.43
CA PHE A 160 -3.32 -23.85 3.37
C PHE A 160 -3.67 -24.15 1.92
N THR A 161 -4.08 -25.38 1.67
CA THR A 161 -4.75 -25.78 0.43
C THR A 161 -6.21 -26.07 0.74
N ALA A 162 -7.11 -25.63 -0.12
CA ALA A 162 -8.54 -25.87 0.00
C ALA A 162 -9.05 -26.55 -1.27
N LEU A 163 -9.22 -27.87 -1.22
CA LEU A 163 -9.74 -28.65 -2.32
C LEU A 163 -11.28 -28.58 -2.35
N ASN A 164 -11.83 -27.95 -3.38
CA ASN A 164 -13.27 -27.85 -3.61
C ASN A 164 -13.84 -29.17 -4.16
N THR A 165 -14.83 -29.71 -3.48
CA THR A 165 -15.50 -30.98 -3.80
C THR A 165 -17.02 -30.81 -3.76
N LYS A 166 -17.76 -31.81 -4.26
CA LYS A 166 -19.23 -31.83 -4.14
C LYS A 166 -19.76 -31.79 -2.69
N ASN A 167 -18.92 -32.16 -1.72
CA ASN A 167 -19.30 -32.30 -0.32
C ASN A 167 -18.84 -31.11 0.54
N GLY A 168 -18.02 -30.21 -0.01
CA GLY A 168 -17.37 -29.15 0.76
C GLY A 168 -15.94 -28.88 0.32
N TYR A 169 -15.21 -28.14 1.16
CA TYR A 169 -13.81 -27.79 0.96
C TYR A 169 -12.94 -28.60 1.91
N PHE A 170 -12.09 -29.48 1.38
CA PHE A 170 -11.11 -30.18 2.20
C PHE A 170 -9.89 -29.28 2.41
N LEU A 171 -9.69 -28.83 3.65
CA LEU A 171 -8.58 -27.95 4.01
C LEU A 171 -7.44 -28.75 4.63
N ALA A 172 -6.22 -28.50 4.15
CA ALA A 172 -4.99 -29.03 4.70
C ALA A 172 -3.94 -27.91 4.82
N GLY A 173 -3.24 -27.88 5.94
CA GLY A 173 -2.14 -26.97 6.24
C GLY A 173 -1.10 -27.66 7.11
N VAL A 174 0.12 -27.12 7.18
CA VAL A 174 1.18 -27.71 7.99
C VAL A 174 0.85 -27.53 9.48
N GLY A 175 0.94 -28.61 10.26
CA GLY A 175 0.77 -28.57 11.72
C GLY A 175 -0.68 -28.43 12.22
N VAL A 176 -1.68 -28.47 11.33
CA VAL A 176 -3.11 -28.45 11.67
C VAL A 176 -3.82 -29.74 11.28
N GLU A 177 -4.94 -30.05 11.93
CA GLU A 177 -5.78 -31.18 11.55
C GLU A 177 -6.52 -30.89 10.22
N PRO A 178 -6.32 -31.70 9.16
CA PRO A 178 -7.06 -31.53 7.92
C PRO A 178 -8.54 -31.86 8.12
N LYS A 179 -9.43 -31.06 7.52
CA LYS A 179 -10.88 -31.24 7.71
C LYS A 179 -11.69 -30.82 6.50
N MET A 180 -12.79 -31.53 6.27
CA MET A 180 -13.82 -31.10 5.33
C MET A 180 -14.67 -30.00 5.96
N LEU A 181 -14.63 -28.81 5.37
CA LEU A 181 -15.51 -27.69 5.70
C LEU A 181 -16.74 -27.71 4.81
N THR A 182 -17.90 -27.42 5.41
CA THR A 182 -19.07 -27.02 4.62
C THR A 182 -18.79 -25.72 3.85
N ALA A 183 -19.54 -25.47 2.78
CA ALA A 183 -19.46 -24.20 2.03
C ALA A 183 -19.62 -22.97 2.95
N GLN A 184 -20.53 -23.05 3.93
CA GLN A 184 -20.76 -21.97 4.89
C GLN A 184 -19.57 -21.74 5.83
N GLN A 185 -18.92 -22.81 6.30
CA GLN A 185 -17.71 -22.70 7.12
C GLN A 185 -16.54 -22.14 6.32
N TYR A 186 -16.37 -22.57 5.07
CA TYR A 186 -15.36 -22.00 4.18
C TYR A 186 -15.61 -20.51 3.95
N GLN A 187 -16.86 -20.12 3.69
CA GLN A 187 -17.27 -18.72 3.55
C GLN A 187 -16.98 -17.90 4.80
N GLN A 188 -17.30 -18.44 5.97
CA GLN A 188 -16.98 -17.80 7.23
C GLN A 188 -15.48 -17.59 7.37
N LEU A 189 -14.66 -18.60 7.05
CA LEU A 189 -13.20 -18.54 7.16
C LEU A 189 -12.59 -17.47 6.25
N VAL A 190 -12.86 -17.52 4.94
CA VAL A 190 -12.30 -16.53 3.99
C VAL A 190 -12.88 -15.13 4.23
N GLY A 191 -14.13 -15.04 4.70
CA GLY A 191 -14.78 -13.78 5.05
C GLY A 191 -14.09 -13.04 6.21
N MET A 192 -13.35 -13.73 7.08
CA MET A 192 -12.54 -13.09 8.13
C MET A 192 -11.40 -12.23 7.57
N TYR A 193 -11.04 -12.44 6.30
CA TYR A 193 -9.96 -11.76 5.58
C TYR A 193 -10.50 -10.74 4.56
N SER A 194 -11.80 -10.46 4.59
CA SER A 194 -12.40 -9.43 3.76
C SER A 194 -11.97 -8.04 4.23
N PHE A 195 -11.53 -7.22 3.27
CA PHE A 195 -11.22 -5.81 3.53
C PHE A 195 -12.41 -4.88 3.29
N GLU A 196 -13.61 -5.43 3.08
CA GLU A 196 -14.83 -4.64 2.91
C GLU A 196 -15.33 -4.10 4.26
N HIS A 197 -14.81 -2.93 4.61
CA HIS A 197 -15.19 -2.21 5.83
C HIS A 197 -15.97 -0.93 5.55
N GLY A 198 -16.55 -0.81 4.36
CA GLY A 198 -17.25 0.39 3.88
C GLY A 198 -16.38 1.25 2.95
N GLU A 199 -16.90 2.40 2.54
CA GLU A 199 -16.22 3.29 1.60
C GLU A 199 -14.92 3.86 2.18
N ILE A 200 -13.86 3.83 1.37
CA ILE A 200 -12.62 4.56 1.65
C ILE A 200 -12.91 6.07 1.60
N LYS A 201 -12.46 6.77 2.63
CA LYS A 201 -12.60 8.21 2.83
C LYS A 201 -11.22 8.82 3.01
N ASN A 202 -11.11 10.07 2.59
CA ASN A 202 -9.97 10.94 2.87
C ASN A 202 -10.47 12.13 3.71
N PRO A 203 -10.57 11.97 5.04
CA PRO A 203 -11.14 12.99 5.92
C PRO A 203 -10.43 14.33 5.75
N LYS A 204 -11.21 15.41 5.65
CA LYS A 204 -10.67 16.76 5.49
C LYS A 204 -10.45 17.44 6.84
N LYS A 205 -9.52 18.38 6.86
CA LYS A 205 -9.25 19.17 8.06
C LYS A 205 -10.53 19.83 8.59
N GLY A 206 -10.76 19.67 9.89
CA GLY A 206 -11.95 20.18 10.58
C GLY A 206 -13.11 19.19 10.64
N GLU A 207 -13.10 18.10 9.87
CA GLU A 207 -14.07 17.02 10.02
C GLU A 207 -13.83 16.22 11.32
N ASP A 208 -14.90 15.67 11.91
CA ASP A 208 -14.83 14.92 13.17
C ASP A 208 -13.87 13.73 13.08
N GLU A 209 -13.93 13.00 11.97
CA GLU A 209 -13.07 11.83 11.70
C GLU A 209 -11.59 12.22 11.62
N TYR A 210 -11.28 13.29 10.89
CA TYR A 210 -9.94 13.86 10.80
C TYR A 210 -9.41 14.22 12.20
N ASN A 211 -10.20 14.98 12.97
CA ASN A 211 -9.80 15.43 14.31
C ASN A 211 -9.61 14.23 15.27
N ALA A 212 -10.44 13.19 15.15
CA ALA A 212 -10.35 11.98 15.96
C ALA A 212 -9.06 11.20 15.68
N ILE A 213 -8.70 11.00 14.40
CA ILE A 213 -7.47 10.31 13.99
C ILE A 213 -6.23 11.09 14.42
N ILE A 214 -6.19 12.42 14.19
CA ILE A 214 -5.08 13.26 14.64
C ILE A 214 -4.92 13.21 16.15
N LYS A 215 -6.02 13.30 16.91
CA LYS A 215 -5.98 13.18 18.37
C LYS A 215 -5.47 11.81 18.82
N ALA A 216 -5.86 10.73 18.14
CA ALA A 216 -5.42 9.37 18.44
C ALA A 216 -3.92 9.17 18.18
N SER A 217 -3.34 9.89 17.22
CA SER A 217 -1.88 9.85 16.97
C SER A 217 -1.04 10.34 18.16
N GLY A 218 -1.64 11.13 19.06
CA GLY A 218 -0.94 11.76 20.18
C GLY A 218 0.06 12.86 19.76
N ILE A 219 0.15 13.19 18.47
CA ILE A 219 1.00 14.26 17.98
C ILE A 219 0.35 15.61 18.27
N SER A 220 1.16 16.55 18.76
CA SER A 220 0.78 17.93 19.04
C SER A 220 1.79 18.88 18.41
N GLY A 221 1.38 20.12 18.14
CA GLY A 221 2.27 21.16 17.62
C GLY A 221 1.86 21.63 16.24
N ASN A 222 2.80 22.25 15.53
CA ASN A 222 2.59 22.75 14.19
C ASN A 222 2.77 21.60 13.18
N ILE A 223 1.69 20.89 12.91
CA ILE A 223 1.69 19.67 12.10
C ILE A 223 1.34 19.92 10.64
N ASP A 224 1.84 19.04 9.79
CA ASP A 224 1.51 18.95 8.37
C ASP A 224 1.04 17.54 8.04
N VAL A 225 -0.25 17.38 7.70
CA VAL A 225 -0.82 16.08 7.35
C VAL A 225 -0.53 15.80 5.88
N LYS A 226 0.38 14.87 5.61
CA LYS A 226 0.83 14.49 4.27
C LYS A 226 -0.12 13.48 3.60
N HIS A 227 -0.74 12.62 4.40
CA HIS A 227 -1.67 11.59 3.94
C HIS A 227 -2.64 11.25 5.06
N ILE A 228 -3.93 11.12 4.74
CA ILE A 228 -4.93 10.57 5.64
C ILE A 228 -5.98 9.83 4.82
N ALA A 229 -6.17 8.55 5.13
CA ALA A 229 -7.19 7.71 4.52
C ALA A 229 -7.76 6.76 5.57
N CYS A 230 -9.06 6.49 5.49
CA CYS A 230 -9.71 5.54 6.39
C CYS A 230 -10.92 4.87 5.73
N ASP A 231 -11.28 3.68 6.20
CA ASP A 231 -12.61 3.09 6.04
C ASP A 231 -13.32 3.11 7.41
N ASN A 232 -14.35 2.27 7.64
CA ASN A 232 -15.00 2.26 8.96
C ASN A 232 -14.22 1.49 10.04
N LYS A 233 -13.14 0.78 9.71
CA LYS A 233 -12.36 -0.08 10.61
C LYS A 233 -10.89 0.32 10.73
N TYR A 234 -10.25 0.76 9.66
CA TYR A 234 -8.84 1.10 9.61
C TYR A 234 -8.61 2.53 9.15
N ALA A 235 -7.53 3.14 9.63
CA ALA A 235 -7.05 4.42 9.13
C ALA A 235 -5.52 4.42 9.01
N VAL A 236 -5.00 5.21 8.09
CA VAL A 236 -3.56 5.49 7.94
C VAL A 236 -3.36 7.01 7.96
N LEU A 237 -2.31 7.45 8.67
CA LEU A 237 -1.92 8.85 8.77
C LEU A 237 -0.42 8.99 8.51
N VAL A 238 -0.03 9.84 7.57
CA VAL A 238 1.35 10.35 7.46
C VAL A 238 1.34 11.82 7.90
N ILE A 239 2.20 12.15 8.85
CA ILE A 239 2.28 13.47 9.46
C ILE A 239 3.73 13.92 9.55
N GLY A 240 3.98 15.17 9.17
CA GLY A 240 5.27 15.85 9.34
C GLY A 240 5.17 16.99 10.35
N SER A 241 6.31 17.39 10.91
CA SER A 241 6.42 18.61 11.70
C SER A 241 6.80 19.80 10.80
N LEU A 242 6.10 20.93 10.95
CA LEU A 242 6.47 22.18 10.29
C LEU A 242 7.64 22.89 11.00
N ASP A 243 7.93 22.50 12.25
CA ASP A 243 9.06 23.02 13.03
C ASP A 243 10.34 22.19 12.79
N ASP A 244 10.20 20.91 12.46
CA ASP A 244 11.27 19.99 12.07
C ASP A 244 10.82 19.14 10.86
N PRO A 245 11.09 19.59 9.63
CA PRO A 245 10.64 18.89 8.43
C PRO A 245 11.22 17.47 8.26
N THR A 246 12.24 17.09 9.05
CA THR A 246 12.76 15.71 9.05
C THR A 246 11.93 14.75 9.92
N ASP A 247 11.13 15.26 10.86
CA ASP A 247 10.27 14.45 11.73
C ASP A 247 8.97 14.09 11.01
N ILE A 248 9.05 13.04 10.19
CA ILE A 248 7.90 12.45 9.48
C ILE A 248 7.56 11.10 10.11
N LYS A 249 6.30 10.93 10.46
CA LYS A 249 5.75 9.74 11.10
C LYS A 249 4.61 9.17 10.27
N GLU A 250 4.49 7.86 10.30
CA GLU A 250 3.40 7.12 9.65
C GLU A 250 2.78 6.16 10.65
N PHE A 251 1.45 6.23 10.75
CA PHE A 251 0.66 5.48 11.71
C PHE A 251 -0.42 4.69 10.98
N ALA A 252 -0.77 3.54 11.55
CA ALA A 252 -2.04 2.86 11.26
C ALA A 252 -2.88 2.77 12.53
N PHE A 253 -4.19 2.81 12.36
CA PHE A 253 -5.17 2.80 13.44
C PHE A 253 -6.24 1.74 13.20
N LEU A 254 -6.79 1.22 14.30
CA LEU A 254 -7.99 0.40 14.33
C LEU A 254 -9.12 1.18 15.01
N ASN A 255 -10.30 1.19 14.40
CA ASN A 255 -11.53 1.71 14.97
C ASN A 255 -12.18 0.62 15.82
N ASP A 256 -12.24 0.84 17.13
CA ASP A 256 -13.04 0.04 18.04
C ASP A 256 -14.21 0.89 18.53
N ASN A 257 -15.38 0.68 17.95
CA ASN A 257 -16.65 1.31 18.34
C ASN A 257 -16.58 2.85 18.39
N GLY A 258 -16.05 3.45 17.31
CA GLY A 258 -15.91 4.91 17.15
C GLY A 258 -14.67 5.49 17.83
N LYS A 259 -13.74 4.65 18.31
CA LYS A 259 -12.48 5.09 18.91
C LYS A 259 -11.29 4.54 18.14
N TRP A 260 -10.46 5.44 17.63
CA TRP A 260 -9.21 5.08 16.99
C TRP A 260 -8.13 4.75 18.02
N GLY A 261 -7.54 3.57 17.89
CA GLY A 261 -6.34 3.14 18.61
C GLY A 261 -5.19 2.89 17.64
N ILE A 262 -3.98 3.27 18.03
CA ILE A 262 -2.77 3.01 17.24
C ILE A 262 -2.50 1.50 17.20
N ILE A 263 -2.33 0.96 16.00
CA ILE A 263 -1.92 -0.43 15.76
C ILE A 263 -0.52 -0.54 15.14
N ALA A 264 -0.01 0.56 14.55
CA ALA A 264 1.37 0.71 14.12
C ALA A 264 1.78 2.19 14.19
N ASN A 265 3.01 2.48 14.61
CA ASN A 265 3.55 3.85 14.75
C ASN A 265 4.97 4.02 14.20
N ASP A 266 5.50 2.99 13.55
CA ASP A 266 6.86 2.87 13.04
C ASP A 266 6.92 2.61 11.53
N LEU A 267 5.77 2.70 10.84
CA LEU A 267 5.62 2.36 9.42
C LEU A 267 6.59 3.14 8.51
N ALA A 268 6.92 4.38 8.86
CA ALA A 268 7.87 5.21 8.12
C ALA A 268 9.27 4.58 8.03
N THR A 269 9.60 3.65 8.92
CA THR A 269 10.90 2.96 9.00
C THR A 269 10.84 1.50 8.53
N VAL A 270 9.66 0.99 8.17
CA VAL A 270 9.46 -0.40 7.74
C VAL A 270 9.83 -0.56 6.26
N ALA A 271 10.45 -1.69 5.89
CA ALA A 271 10.93 -1.91 4.52
C ALA A 271 9.79 -2.22 3.54
N ASN A 272 8.69 -2.80 4.03
CA ASN A 272 7.48 -3.00 3.25
C ASN A 272 6.26 -2.83 4.17
N ALA A 273 5.72 -1.61 4.23
CA ALA A 273 4.57 -1.30 5.07
C ALA A 273 3.33 -2.16 4.72
N LYS A 274 3.13 -2.49 3.44
CA LYS A 274 2.00 -3.33 2.99
C LYS A 274 2.07 -4.73 3.57
N GLN A 275 3.22 -5.39 3.44
CA GLN A 275 3.42 -6.73 4.03
C GLN A 275 3.33 -6.70 5.55
N TYR A 276 3.98 -5.74 6.19
CA TYR A 276 3.98 -5.60 7.64
C TYR A 276 2.56 -5.46 8.21
N MET A 277 1.72 -4.65 7.57
CA MET A 277 0.33 -4.48 7.96
C MET A 277 -0.49 -5.74 7.66
N ASN A 278 -0.35 -6.33 6.48
CA ASN A 278 -1.13 -7.50 6.09
C ASN A 278 -0.85 -8.74 6.95
N GLU A 279 0.38 -8.95 7.41
CA GLU A 279 0.69 -10.04 8.36
C GLU A 279 -0.11 -9.91 9.68
N ARG A 280 -0.28 -8.68 10.15
CA ARG A 280 -0.91 -8.37 11.46
C ARG A 280 -2.41 -8.12 11.35
N TYR A 281 -2.86 -7.59 10.23
CA TYR A 281 -4.23 -7.18 9.93
C TYR A 281 -4.53 -7.55 8.47
N PRO A 282 -4.71 -8.86 8.17
CA PRO A 282 -4.84 -9.35 6.79
C PRO A 282 -6.16 -8.95 6.12
N ASP A 283 -7.10 -8.48 6.92
CA ASP A 283 -8.36 -7.86 6.50
C ASP A 283 -8.21 -6.35 6.23
N MET A 284 -7.05 -5.73 6.45
CA MET A 284 -6.90 -4.29 6.15
C MET A 284 -6.88 -4.04 4.64
N GLU A 285 -7.64 -3.03 4.19
CA GLU A 285 -7.53 -2.48 2.84
C GLU A 285 -6.17 -1.78 2.68
N LEU A 286 -5.22 -2.43 2.00
CA LEU A 286 -3.86 -1.94 1.83
C LEU A 286 -3.79 -0.70 0.92
N GLY A 287 -4.86 -0.38 0.18
CA GLY A 287 -5.03 0.88 -0.54
C GLY A 287 -5.14 2.11 0.38
N LEU A 288 -5.36 1.93 1.69
CA LEU A 288 -5.29 3.02 2.67
C LEU A 288 -3.85 3.50 2.91
N LEU A 289 -2.84 2.65 2.68
CA LEU A 289 -1.43 3.03 2.78
C LEU A 289 -1.04 3.95 1.62
N PRO A 290 -0.08 4.88 1.84
CA PRO A 290 0.46 5.66 0.73
C PRO A 290 1.01 4.75 -0.37
N ILE A 291 0.98 5.23 -1.61
CA ILE A 291 1.52 4.50 -2.77
C ILE A 291 3.06 4.30 -2.70
N TYR A 292 3.72 5.03 -1.80
CA TYR A 292 5.15 5.02 -1.56
C TYR A 292 5.46 4.39 -0.19
N ASN A 293 6.67 3.87 -0.03
CA ASN A 293 7.19 3.43 1.27
C ASN A 293 8.28 4.40 1.72
N ILE A 294 8.11 5.09 2.84
CA ILE A 294 9.00 6.20 3.26
C ILE A 294 10.45 5.73 3.41
N LYS A 295 10.67 4.52 3.92
CA LYS A 295 12.01 3.95 4.12
C LYS A 295 12.83 3.85 2.82
N ASP A 296 12.18 3.71 1.66
CA ASP A 296 12.85 3.50 0.37
C ASP A 296 13.67 4.73 -0.06
N TYR A 297 13.35 5.91 0.47
CA TYR A 297 14.00 7.17 0.11
C TYR A 297 15.18 7.53 1.03
N GLY A 298 15.50 6.67 2.01
CA GLY A 298 16.61 6.85 2.92
C GLY A 298 16.41 8.01 3.89
N THR A 299 17.49 8.74 4.17
CA THR A 299 17.47 9.83 5.15
C THR A 299 16.71 11.04 4.62
N ILE A 300 15.79 11.55 5.44
CA ILE A 300 15.12 12.82 5.22
C ILE A 300 16.02 13.94 5.76
N VAL A 301 16.27 14.97 4.95
CA VAL A 301 17.24 16.03 5.27
C VAL A 301 16.68 17.43 5.02
N THR A 302 17.24 18.41 5.73
CA THR A 302 16.98 19.86 5.61
C THR A 302 18.30 20.63 5.42
N GLY A 303 18.25 21.96 5.28
CA GLY A 303 19.44 22.81 5.29
C GLY A 303 20.06 22.93 3.90
N PHE A 304 19.28 23.49 2.97
CA PHE A 304 19.66 23.60 1.55
C PHE A 304 20.23 24.97 1.18
N ASP A 305 20.83 25.66 2.16
CA ASP A 305 21.41 27.01 2.02
C ASP A 305 22.41 27.12 0.86
N ASP A 306 23.18 26.06 0.60
CA ASP A 306 24.16 26.00 -0.48
C ASP A 306 23.51 26.14 -1.88
N TYR A 307 22.22 25.84 -2.00
CA TYR A 307 21.47 26.00 -3.26
C TYR A 307 20.88 27.39 -3.45
N VAL A 308 20.80 28.22 -2.40
CA VAL A 308 20.20 29.57 -2.45
C VAL A 308 20.89 30.45 -3.50
N SER A 309 22.23 30.45 -3.54
CA SER A 309 22.99 31.22 -4.53
C SER A 309 22.71 30.78 -5.96
N SER A 310 22.51 29.47 -6.16
CA SER A 310 22.14 28.92 -7.47
C SER A 310 20.73 29.33 -7.87
N LEU A 311 19.75 29.25 -6.95
CA LEU A 311 18.37 29.68 -7.17
C LEU A 311 18.26 31.17 -7.51
N VAL A 312 19.06 32.02 -6.84
CA VAL A 312 19.16 33.46 -7.17
C VAL A 312 19.77 33.66 -8.56
N SER A 313 20.83 32.94 -8.89
CA SER A 313 21.49 33.03 -10.20
C SER A 313 20.60 32.56 -11.34
N LEU A 314 19.71 31.59 -11.08
CA LEU A 314 18.68 31.11 -12.00
C LEU A 314 17.46 32.05 -12.08
N GLY A 315 17.38 33.08 -11.23
CA GLY A 315 16.26 34.02 -11.18
C GLY A 315 14.98 33.44 -10.58
N MET A 316 15.06 32.29 -9.91
CA MET A 316 13.90 31.62 -9.29
C MET A 316 13.47 32.31 -8.00
N ILE A 317 14.43 32.84 -7.24
CA ILE A 317 14.22 33.64 -6.03
C ILE A 317 15.08 34.90 -6.08
N LYS A 318 14.73 35.89 -5.26
CA LYS A 318 15.53 37.11 -5.06
C LYS A 318 16.48 36.95 -3.88
N ASP A 319 17.56 37.72 -3.91
CA ASP A 319 18.43 37.87 -2.75
C ASP A 319 17.62 38.40 -1.55
N GLY A 320 17.61 37.64 -0.47
CA GLY A 320 16.86 37.93 0.75
C GLY A 320 15.51 37.23 0.90
N ASP A 321 14.98 36.53 -0.10
CA ASP A 321 13.70 35.79 0.03
C ASP A 321 13.76 34.70 1.13
N MET A 322 14.96 34.17 1.39
CA MET A 322 15.21 33.16 2.44
C MET A 322 15.41 33.76 3.84
N LYS A 323 15.51 35.09 4.01
CA LYS A 323 15.81 35.73 5.31
C LYS A 323 14.75 35.50 6.37
N GLN A 324 13.50 35.28 5.96
CA GLN A 324 12.39 34.96 6.87
C GLN A 324 12.33 33.46 7.21
N GLY A 325 13.26 32.67 6.68
CA GLY A 325 13.24 31.21 6.69
C GLY A 325 12.46 30.63 5.53
N ALA A 326 12.54 29.31 5.40
CA ALA A 326 11.81 28.51 4.42
C ALA A 326 11.33 27.22 5.08
N TYR A 327 10.33 26.59 4.47
CA TYR A 327 10.16 25.15 4.67
C TYR A 327 11.09 24.44 3.69
N GLU A 328 11.88 23.50 4.19
CA GLU A 328 12.90 22.79 3.43
C GLU A 328 12.85 21.31 3.78
N CYS A 329 12.71 20.44 2.80
CA CYS A 329 12.71 18.99 3.06
C CYS A 329 13.18 18.24 1.81
N GLY A 330 14.07 17.27 1.98
CA GLY A 330 14.53 16.42 0.88
C GLY A 330 14.62 14.96 1.29
N ALA A 331 14.40 14.08 0.32
CA ALA A 331 14.51 12.63 0.43
C ALA A 331 14.74 12.04 -0.96
N GLY A 332 15.46 10.92 -1.05
CA GLY A 332 15.84 10.33 -2.33
C GLY A 332 16.57 11.34 -3.23
N ASN A 333 16.10 11.48 -4.49
CA ASN A 333 16.65 12.42 -5.46
C ASN A 333 15.97 13.79 -5.45
N PHE A 334 15.08 14.06 -4.50
CA PHE A 334 14.26 15.27 -4.49
C PHE A 334 14.54 16.18 -3.29
N VAL A 335 14.37 17.47 -3.54
CA VAL A 335 14.38 18.53 -2.54
C VAL A 335 13.18 19.43 -2.78
N TYR A 336 12.53 19.86 -1.72
CA TYR A 336 11.47 20.87 -1.74
C TYR A 336 11.88 22.07 -0.90
N ILE A 337 11.72 23.26 -1.47
CA ILE A 337 12.01 24.54 -0.81
C ILE A 337 10.82 25.48 -1.01
N GLU A 338 10.29 26.00 0.08
CA GLU A 338 9.23 27.01 0.08
C GLU A 338 9.63 28.22 0.95
N PRO A 339 10.17 29.29 0.35
CA PRO A 339 10.56 30.48 1.10
C PRO A 339 9.33 31.15 1.73
N LYS A 340 9.37 31.43 3.04
CA LYS A 340 8.20 32.01 3.75
C LYS A 340 7.79 33.37 3.22
N ALA A 341 8.75 34.16 2.72
CA ALA A 341 8.50 35.50 2.22
C ALA A 341 7.68 35.53 0.92
N THR A 342 7.78 34.48 0.09
CA THR A 342 7.18 34.45 -1.24
C THR A 342 6.15 33.33 -1.42
N GLY A 343 6.23 32.27 -0.62
CA GLY A 343 5.40 31.07 -0.78
C GLY A 343 5.68 30.31 -2.08
N LYS A 344 6.78 30.62 -2.77
CA LYS A 344 7.17 29.94 -4.02
C LYS A 344 7.50 28.49 -3.75
N ARG A 345 6.92 27.56 -4.50
CA ARG A 345 7.17 26.13 -4.36
C ARG A 345 8.27 25.72 -5.34
N LEU A 346 9.43 25.39 -4.81
CA LEU A 346 10.60 25.03 -5.62
C LEU A 346 10.92 23.53 -5.43
N ILE A 347 11.02 22.81 -6.54
CA ILE A 347 11.27 21.38 -6.58
C ILE A 347 12.65 21.17 -7.20
N GLY A 348 13.59 20.69 -6.39
CA GLY A 348 14.89 20.20 -6.84
C GLY A 348 14.82 18.72 -7.19
N HIS A 349 15.42 18.31 -8.31
CA HIS A 349 15.59 16.90 -8.70
C HIS A 349 17.03 16.64 -9.17
N VAL A 350 17.66 15.59 -8.63
CA VAL A 350 18.94 15.10 -9.13
C VAL A 350 18.70 14.13 -10.27
N ASN A 351 19.07 14.52 -11.48
CA ASN A 351 18.87 13.72 -12.68
C ASN A 351 19.90 12.56 -12.81
N SER A 352 19.74 11.73 -13.82
CA SER A 352 20.63 10.58 -14.09
C SER A 352 22.09 10.94 -14.39
N GLN A 353 22.41 12.21 -14.61
CA GLN A 353 23.77 12.72 -14.78
C GLN A 353 24.34 13.31 -13.48
N ASN A 354 23.68 13.09 -12.33
CA ASN A 354 23.99 13.70 -11.04
C ASN A 354 23.99 15.24 -11.06
N LYS A 355 23.12 15.83 -11.88
CA LYS A 355 22.91 17.29 -11.92
C LYS A 355 21.61 17.63 -11.22
N LEU A 356 21.67 18.62 -10.33
CA LEU A 356 20.51 19.18 -9.67
C LEU A 356 19.82 20.19 -10.59
N GLU A 357 18.56 19.93 -10.90
CA GLU A 357 17.66 20.81 -11.64
C GLU A 357 16.59 21.34 -10.69
N PHE A 358 16.14 22.57 -10.91
CA PHE A 358 15.04 23.16 -10.14
C PHE A 358 13.85 23.50 -11.04
N PHE A 359 12.66 23.38 -10.47
CA PHE A 359 11.38 23.69 -11.08
C PHE A 359 10.56 24.53 -10.11
N GLU A 360 9.78 25.49 -10.63
CA GLU A 360 8.83 26.26 -9.84
C GLU A 360 7.43 25.69 -10.09
N ALA A 361 6.66 25.46 -9.04
CA ALA A 361 5.27 25.06 -9.09
C ALA A 361 4.36 26.18 -8.56
N SER A 362 3.23 26.39 -9.23
CA SER A 362 2.20 27.35 -8.82
C SER A 362 1.24 26.78 -7.77
N SER A 363 1.08 25.45 -7.71
CA SER A 363 0.23 24.77 -6.73
C SER A 363 0.87 23.47 -6.20
N LEU A 364 0.25 22.88 -5.18
CA LEU A 364 0.66 21.58 -4.64
C LEU A 364 0.45 20.47 -5.69
N GLU A 365 -0.65 20.50 -6.44
CA GLU A 365 -0.95 19.55 -7.50
C GLU A 365 0.10 19.63 -8.62
N GLU A 366 0.54 20.84 -8.99
CA GLU A 366 1.63 21.01 -9.95
C GLU A 366 2.96 20.50 -9.41
N ALA A 367 3.26 20.72 -8.12
CA ALA A 367 4.47 20.18 -7.49
C ALA A 367 4.48 18.64 -7.54
N ILE A 368 3.36 17.99 -7.18
CA ILE A 368 3.19 16.53 -7.27
C ILE A 368 3.34 16.06 -8.72
N SER A 369 2.70 16.75 -9.68
CA SER A 369 2.80 16.42 -11.10
C SER A 369 4.24 16.51 -11.61
N ILE A 370 5.01 17.55 -11.23
CA ILE A 370 6.42 17.68 -11.59
C ILE A 370 7.21 16.47 -11.06
N MET A 371 7.01 16.11 -9.79
CA MET A 371 7.71 14.96 -9.20
C MET A 371 7.38 13.64 -9.92
N LEU A 372 6.09 13.40 -10.23
CA LEU A 372 5.63 12.20 -10.95
C LEU A 372 6.17 12.11 -12.39
N GLN A 373 6.45 13.24 -13.03
CA GLN A 373 7.10 13.26 -14.35
C GLN A 373 8.58 12.85 -14.29
N LYS A 374 9.22 12.94 -13.11
CA LYS A 374 10.63 12.60 -12.93
C LYS A 374 10.84 11.18 -12.46
N GLU A 375 9.99 10.69 -11.54
CA GLU A 375 10.07 9.34 -10.98
C GLU A 375 8.68 8.73 -10.79
N LYS A 376 8.56 7.39 -10.98
CA LYS A 376 7.28 6.67 -10.87
C LYS A 376 6.64 6.81 -9.48
N ASN A 377 7.46 6.69 -8.45
CA ASN A 377 7.06 6.81 -7.04
C ASN A 377 7.97 7.85 -6.38
N PRO A 378 7.69 9.15 -6.52
CA PRO A 378 8.51 10.18 -5.90
C PRO A 378 8.12 10.39 -4.42
N PRO A 379 9.02 10.92 -3.58
CA PRO A 379 8.75 11.14 -2.16
C PRO A 379 7.89 12.37 -1.91
N VAL A 380 6.63 12.36 -2.37
CA VAL A 380 5.72 13.52 -2.27
C VAL A 380 5.46 13.98 -0.84
N PHE A 381 5.73 13.12 0.16
CA PHE A 381 5.65 13.46 1.58
C PHE A 381 6.62 14.58 2.00
N ILE A 382 7.64 14.91 1.20
CA ILE A 382 8.53 16.04 1.48
C ILE A 382 7.86 17.39 1.24
N LEU A 383 6.81 17.45 0.41
CA LEU A 383 6.09 18.69 0.10
C LEU A 383 5.35 19.21 1.34
N LYS A 384 5.16 20.53 1.45
CA LYS A 384 4.30 21.11 2.49
C LYS A 384 2.83 21.06 2.05
N PHE A 385 1.97 20.38 2.80
CA PHE A 385 0.54 20.28 2.51
C PHE A 385 -0.19 21.36 3.32
N ASP A 386 -0.64 22.42 2.65
CA ASP A 386 -1.44 23.48 3.26
C ASP A 386 -2.88 23.00 3.54
N ASN A 387 -3.02 21.96 4.37
CA ASN A 387 -4.32 21.39 4.76
C ASN A 387 -5.00 22.22 5.84
#